data_AF-A0A3A4V9I5-F1
#
_entry.id   AF-A0A3A4V9I5-F1
#
_cell.length_a   1.000
_cell.length_b   1.000
_cell.length_c   1.000
_cell.angle_alpha   90.00
_cell.angle_beta   90.00
_cell.angle_gamma   90.00
#
_symmetry.space_group_name_H-M   'P 1'
#
loop_
_entity.id
_entity.type
_entity.pdbx_description
1 polymer ?
#
loop_
_entity_poly.entity_id
_entity_poly.type
_entity_poly.pdbx_seq_one_letter_code
_entity_poly.pdbx_strand_id
1 'polypeptide(L)'
;MREEILRPKEVKEKEKDENEKSVEGSLVEEIEAGEWTRLNRFETYNRRSRQGKIIAVYQAVSNRLNQLVQLYYEMVRNSPEKAVRLLKEIKRLRFLQGFLLDCLTWEERGELEDHEIPLELEGLF
;
A
#
# COMPACT_ATOMS: atom_id res chain seq x y z
N MET A 1 34.84 -46.85 -28.49
CA MET A 1 34.17 -45.92 -27.56
C MET A 1 34.34 -44.52 -28.11
N ARG A 2 33.23 -43.86 -28.49
CA ARG A 2 33.20 -42.41 -28.75
C ARG A 2 32.01 -41.89 -27.96
N GLU A 3 32.31 -40.97 -27.06
CA GLU A 3 31.40 -40.42 -26.05
C GLU A 3 30.29 -39.58 -26.70
N GLU A 4 29.10 -39.68 -26.12
CA GLU A 4 27.92 -38.89 -26.43
C GLU A 4 28.16 -37.40 -26.13
N ILE A 5 27.94 -36.54 -27.12
CA ILE A 5 27.82 -35.10 -26.89
C ILE A 5 26.33 -34.81 -26.65
N LEU A 6 25.92 -34.83 -25.38
CA LEU A 6 24.65 -34.26 -24.94
C LEU A 6 24.71 -32.74 -25.14
N ARG A 7 23.92 -32.19 -26.06
CA ARG A 7 23.68 -30.74 -26.13
C ARG A 7 22.75 -30.36 -24.97
N PRO A 8 23.05 -29.32 -24.17
CA PRO A 8 22.08 -28.79 -23.23
C PRO A 8 20.92 -28.17 -24.01
N LYS A 9 19.69 -28.57 -23.69
CA LYS A 9 18.47 -27.90 -24.14
C LYS A 9 18.53 -26.46 -23.65
N GLU A 10 18.45 -25.52 -24.58
CA GLU A 10 18.23 -24.10 -24.28
C GLU A 10 17.00 -23.98 -23.35
N VAL A 11 17.26 -23.49 -22.14
CA VAL A 11 16.21 -23.14 -21.19
C VAL A 11 15.53 -21.90 -21.77
N LYS A 12 14.24 -22.03 -22.12
CA LYS A 12 13.37 -20.91 -22.46
C LYS A 12 13.19 -20.01 -21.23
N GLU A 13 14.12 -19.10 -21.01
CA GLU A 13 13.88 -17.87 -20.27
C GLU A 13 13.29 -16.85 -21.24
N LYS A 14 11.97 -16.65 -21.19
CA LYS A 14 11.25 -15.45 -21.66
C LYS A 14 9.76 -15.77 -21.67
N GLU A 15 9.06 -15.41 -20.60
CA GLU A 15 7.59 -15.21 -20.56
C GLU A 15 7.07 -14.76 -19.17
N LYS A 16 7.92 -14.62 -18.14
CA LYS A 16 7.49 -14.09 -16.83
C LYS A 16 7.53 -12.55 -16.69
N ASP A 17 8.31 -11.87 -17.51
CA ASP A 17 8.68 -10.46 -17.27
C ASP A 17 7.58 -9.45 -17.67
N GLU A 18 6.70 -9.80 -18.62
CA GLU A 18 5.67 -8.86 -19.11
C GLU A 18 4.42 -8.81 -18.24
N ASN A 19 4.06 -9.93 -17.60
CA ASN A 19 2.87 -10.00 -16.74
C ASN A 19 3.13 -9.48 -15.32
N GLU A 20 4.38 -9.54 -14.82
CA GLU A 20 4.73 -8.94 -13.53
C GLU A 20 4.77 -7.41 -13.62
N LYS A 21 5.25 -6.82 -14.73
CA LYS A 21 5.23 -5.36 -14.94
C LYS A 21 3.84 -4.75 -14.97
N SER A 22 2.85 -5.45 -15.55
CA SER A 22 1.47 -4.94 -15.62
C SER A 22 0.78 -4.97 -14.25
N VAL A 23 1.05 -6.01 -13.45
CA VAL A 23 0.51 -6.15 -12.09
C VAL A 23 1.20 -5.18 -11.11
N GLU A 24 2.49 -4.95 -11.28
CA GLU A 24 3.23 -3.97 -10.47
C GLU A 24 2.83 -2.53 -10.80
N GLY A 25 2.61 -2.21 -12.09
CA GLY A 25 2.01 -0.94 -12.50
C GLY A 25 0.65 -0.70 -11.84
N SER A 26 -0.20 -1.73 -11.81
CA SER A 26 -1.52 -1.64 -11.17
C SER A 26 -1.46 -1.42 -9.66
N LEU A 27 -0.47 -1.98 -8.96
CA LEU A 27 -0.29 -1.73 -7.52
C LEU A 27 0.16 -0.28 -7.24
N VAL A 28 1.09 0.24 -8.05
CA VAL A 28 1.58 1.62 -7.90
C VAL A 28 0.44 2.61 -8.14
N GLU A 29 -0.38 2.39 -9.17
CA GLU A 29 -1.55 3.21 -9.48
C GLU A 29 -2.56 3.27 -8.31
N GLU A 30 -2.82 2.15 -7.64
CA GLU A 30 -3.72 2.13 -6.47
C GLU A 30 -3.13 2.89 -5.27
N ILE A 31 -1.81 2.79 -5.06
CA ILE A 31 -1.13 3.55 -4.03
C ILE A 31 -1.22 5.05 -4.33
N GLU A 32 -0.97 5.46 -5.57
CA GLU A 32 -1.09 6.85 -6.03
C GLU A 32 -2.52 7.40 -5.94
N ALA A 33 -3.50 6.57 -6.28
CA ALA A 33 -4.92 6.89 -6.13
C ALA A 33 -5.35 7.03 -4.66
N GLY A 34 -4.59 6.43 -3.74
CA GLY A 34 -4.88 6.42 -2.30
C GLY A 34 -5.83 5.31 -1.88
N GLU A 35 -5.92 4.23 -2.66
CA GLU A 35 -6.81 3.08 -2.46
C GLU A 35 -6.21 2.04 -1.51
N TRP A 36 -5.93 2.47 -0.28
CA TRP A 36 -5.20 1.67 0.71
C TRP A 36 -5.95 0.39 1.18
N THR A 37 -7.29 0.38 1.16
CA THR A 37 -8.12 -0.73 1.65
C THR A 37 -8.07 -1.99 0.76
N ARG A 38 -7.59 -1.86 -0.48
CA ARG A 38 -7.62 -2.92 -1.49
C ARG A 38 -6.23 -3.46 -1.81
N LEU A 39 -5.18 -2.93 -1.18
CA LEU A 39 -3.80 -3.33 -1.47
C LEU A 39 -3.55 -4.83 -1.24
N ASN A 40 -4.23 -5.44 -0.28
CA ASN A 40 -4.16 -6.88 -0.02
C ASN A 40 -4.68 -7.78 -1.17
N ARG A 41 -5.34 -7.21 -2.18
CA ARG A 41 -5.77 -7.94 -3.38
C ARG A 41 -4.63 -8.18 -4.37
N PHE A 42 -3.53 -7.45 -4.23
CA PHE A 42 -2.39 -7.53 -5.13
C PHE A 42 -1.37 -8.54 -4.61
N GLU A 43 -1.02 -9.53 -5.43
CA GLU A 43 -0.04 -10.54 -5.06
C GLU A 43 1.34 -9.92 -4.78
N THR A 44 1.73 -8.92 -5.57
CA THR A 44 2.97 -8.14 -5.38
C THR A 44 3.01 -7.42 -4.05
N TYR A 45 1.87 -6.94 -3.54
CA TYR A 45 1.77 -6.37 -2.19
C TYR A 45 1.91 -7.45 -1.11
N ASN A 46 1.21 -8.57 -1.28
CA ASN A 46 1.22 -9.67 -0.30
C ASN A 46 2.60 -10.33 -0.14
N ARG A 47 3.43 -10.30 -1.19
CA ARG A 47 4.83 -10.77 -1.16
C ARG A 47 5.79 -9.81 -0.43
N ARG A 48 5.37 -8.59 -0.07
CA ARG A 48 6.23 -7.62 0.65
C ARG A 48 6.45 -8.05 2.11
N SER A 49 7.57 -7.60 2.67
CA SER A 49 7.79 -7.65 4.12
C SER A 49 6.72 -6.84 4.86
N ARG A 50 6.53 -7.10 6.16
CA ARG A 50 5.61 -6.33 7.01
C ARG A 50 5.86 -4.82 6.91
N GLN A 51 7.11 -4.40 7.05
CA GLN A 51 7.51 -3.00 6.85
C GLN A 51 7.17 -2.48 5.45
N GLY A 52 7.42 -3.26 4.40
CA GLY A 52 7.08 -2.89 3.03
C GLY A 52 5.58 -2.73 2.78
N LYS A 53 4.75 -3.52 3.47
CA LYS A 53 3.30 -3.38 3.46
C LYS A 53 2.87 -2.11 4.22
N ILE A 54 3.42 -1.87 5.41
CA ILE A 54 3.15 -0.64 6.21
C ILE A 54 3.50 0.61 5.41
N ILE A 55 4.66 0.64 4.75
CA ILE A 55 5.07 1.76 3.90
C ILE A 55 4.05 1.98 2.78
N ALA A 56 3.62 0.92 2.09
CA ALA A 56 2.65 1.04 1.00
C ALA A 56 1.29 1.57 1.47
N VAL A 57 0.78 1.09 2.59
CA VAL A 57 -0.47 1.58 3.18
C VAL A 57 -0.31 3.02 3.67
N TYR A 58 0.82 3.36 4.31
CA TYR A 58 1.13 4.73 4.72
C TYR A 58 1.14 5.69 3.53
N GLN A 59 1.77 5.30 2.42
CA GLN A 59 1.79 6.09 1.19
C GLN A 59 0.38 6.31 0.64
N ALA A 60 -0.41 5.24 0.51
CA ALA A 60 -1.77 5.31 0.00
C ALA A 60 -2.71 6.14 0.91
N VAL A 61 -2.63 5.97 2.24
CA VAL A 61 -3.36 6.80 3.21
C VAL A 61 -2.94 8.27 3.10
N SER A 62 -1.64 8.54 2.95
CA SER A 62 -1.13 9.91 2.80
C SER A 62 -1.61 10.57 1.52
N ASN A 63 -1.63 9.83 0.40
CA ASN A 63 -2.14 10.31 -0.88
C ASN A 63 -3.62 10.64 -0.78
N ARG A 64 -4.42 9.75 -0.18
CA ARG A 64 -5.84 10.00 0.06
C ARG A 64 -6.05 11.22 0.95
N LEU A 65 -5.29 11.33 2.04
CA LEU A 65 -5.36 12.47 2.96
C LEU A 65 -5.08 13.80 2.23
N ASN A 66 -4.05 13.85 1.39
CA ASN A 66 -3.70 15.04 0.61
C ASN A 66 -4.84 15.47 -0.32
N GLN A 67 -5.45 14.53 -1.04
CA GLN A 67 -6.61 14.78 -1.90
C GLN A 67 -7.78 15.37 -1.09
N LEU A 68 -8.12 14.76 0.05
CA LEU A 68 -9.24 15.21 0.87
C LEU A 68 -8.98 16.59 1.51
N VAL A 69 -7.75 16.89 1.90
CA VAL A 69 -7.38 18.20 2.47
C VAL A 69 -7.55 19.31 1.43
N GLN A 70 -7.12 19.08 0.19
CA GLN A 70 -7.33 20.04 -0.90
C GLN A 70 -8.83 20.29 -1.12
N LEU A 71 -9.62 19.22 -1.26
CA LEU A 71 -11.07 19.30 -1.43
C LEU A 71 -11.75 20.00 -0.24
N TYR A 72 -11.27 19.78 0.98
CA TYR A 72 -11.81 20.40 2.18
C TYR A 72 -11.67 21.92 2.15
N TYR A 73 -10.51 22.45 1.79
CA TYR A 73 -10.34 23.91 1.69
C TYR A 73 -11.26 24.53 0.63
N GLU A 74 -11.45 23.86 -0.51
CA GLU A 74 -12.40 24.30 -1.54
C GLU A 74 -13.86 24.27 -1.04
N MET A 75 -14.24 23.21 -0.31
CA MET A 75 -15.60 23.08 0.21
C MET A 75 -15.91 24.01 1.37
N VAL A 76 -14.96 24.32 2.26
CA VAL A 76 -15.20 25.27 3.35
C VAL A 76 -15.61 26.65 2.79
N ARG A 77 -15.04 27.04 1.64
CA ARG A 77 -15.37 28.29 0.96
C ARG A 77 -16.78 28.29 0.35
N ASN A 78 -17.23 27.16 -0.19
CA ASN A 78 -18.43 27.09 -1.02
C ASN A 78 -19.64 26.42 -0.33
N SER A 79 -19.40 25.56 0.67
CA SER A 79 -20.40 24.68 1.32
C SER A 79 -19.89 24.14 2.67
N PRO A 80 -19.83 24.98 3.72
CA PRO A 80 -19.21 24.63 5.00
C PRO A 80 -19.87 23.45 5.72
N GLU A 81 -21.20 23.29 5.59
CA GLU A 81 -21.90 22.14 6.20
C GLU A 81 -21.46 20.79 5.62
N LYS A 82 -21.18 20.74 4.31
CA LYS A 82 -20.65 19.55 3.65
C LYS A 82 -19.21 19.28 4.06
N ALA A 83 -18.44 20.33 4.38
CA ALA A 83 -17.05 20.22 4.82
C ALA A 83 -16.90 19.50 6.16
N VAL A 84 -17.91 19.51 7.03
CA VAL A 84 -17.88 18.80 8.33
C VAL A 84 -17.69 17.29 8.15
N ARG A 85 -18.38 16.67 7.18
CA ARG A 85 -18.23 15.23 6.92
C ARG A 85 -16.82 14.90 6.43
N LEU A 86 -16.29 15.73 5.54
CA LEU A 86 -14.94 15.58 5.01
C LEU A 86 -13.88 15.77 6.09
N LEU A 87 -14.09 16.71 7.03
CA LEU A 87 -13.21 16.92 8.18
C LEU A 87 -13.14 15.69 9.09
N LYS A 88 -14.27 14.99 9.30
CA LYS A 88 -14.27 13.73 10.07
C LYS A 88 -13.40 12.67 9.41
N GLU A 89 -13.51 12.53 8.09
CA GLU A 89 -12.70 11.58 7.33
C GLU A 89 -11.21 11.95 7.36
N ILE A 90 -10.87 13.25 7.19
CA ILE A 90 -9.48 13.74 7.32
C ILE A 90 -8.89 13.41 8.69
N LYS A 91 -9.65 13.61 9.76
CA LYS A 91 -9.20 13.30 11.13
C LYS A 91 -8.96 11.79 11.30
N ARG A 92 -9.85 10.97 10.78
CA ARG A 92 -9.73 9.50 10.78
C ARG A 92 -8.48 9.04 10.03
N LEU A 93 -8.24 9.55 8.81
CA LEU A 93 -7.06 9.19 8.03
C LEU A 93 -5.75 9.69 8.68
N ARG A 94 -5.76 10.84 9.37
CA ARG A 94 -4.61 11.31 10.16
C ARG A 94 -4.28 10.38 11.33
N PHE A 95 -5.30 9.85 12.00
CA PHE A 95 -5.10 8.85 13.05
C PHE A 95 -4.43 7.60 12.49
N LEU A 96 -4.93 7.06 11.36
CA LEU A 96 -4.29 5.92 10.69
C LEU A 96 -2.86 6.22 10.26
N GLN A 97 -2.61 7.38 9.65
CA GLN A 97 -1.28 7.81 9.24
C GLN A 97 -0.31 7.87 10.43
N GLY A 98 -0.77 8.39 11.58
CA GLY A 98 0.00 8.42 12.82
C GLY A 98 0.36 7.02 13.31
N PHE A 99 -0.65 6.14 13.42
CA PHE A 99 -0.44 4.75 13.82
C PHE A 99 0.56 4.01 12.92
N LEU A 100 0.46 4.20 11.60
CA LEU A 100 1.39 3.59 10.63
C LEU A 100 2.81 4.14 10.76
N LEU A 101 2.96 5.43 11.04
CA LEU A 101 4.27 6.03 11.29
C LEU A 101 4.88 5.51 12.60
N ASP A 102 4.07 5.35 13.64
CA ASP A 102 4.49 4.76 14.91
C ASP A 102 4.95 3.31 14.69
N CYS A 103 4.23 2.53 13.88
CA CYS A 103 4.67 1.19 13.50
C CYS A 103 6.04 1.18 12.81
N LEU A 104 6.33 2.16 11.95
CA LEU A 104 7.63 2.26 11.26
C LEU A 104 8.77 2.74 12.18
N THR A 105 8.43 3.49 13.22
CA THR A 105 9.41 4.13 14.11
C THR A 105 9.79 3.22 15.28
N TRP A 106 8.83 2.48 15.83
CA TRP A 106 9.00 1.69 17.06
C TRP A 106 9.13 0.18 16.82
N GLU A 107 9.11 -0.29 15.57
CA GLU A 107 9.51 -1.66 15.22
C GLU A 107 11.04 -1.83 15.29
N GLU A 108 11.60 -1.95 16.49
CA GLU A 108 13.00 -2.43 16.63
C GLU A 108 13.11 -3.95 16.46
N ARG A 109 12.02 -4.73 16.68
CA ARG A 109 12.06 -6.21 16.74
C ARG A 109 10.88 -6.97 16.12
N GLY A 110 9.93 -6.29 15.47
CA GLY A 110 8.75 -6.95 14.87
C GLY A 110 7.67 -7.38 15.87
N GLU A 111 7.84 -7.04 17.15
CA GLU A 111 6.81 -7.13 18.18
C GLU A 111 6.26 -5.71 18.36
N LEU A 112 5.11 -5.40 17.75
CA LEU A 112 4.29 -4.35 18.32
C LEU A 112 3.90 -4.87 19.71
N GLU A 113 4.20 -4.13 20.78
CA GLU A 113 3.38 -4.26 21.99
C GLU A 113 1.92 -4.20 21.52
N ASP A 114 1.02 -5.06 22.03
CA ASP A 114 -0.37 -5.22 21.58
C ASP A 114 -1.19 -3.92 21.70
N HIS A 115 -0.82 -2.91 20.92
CA HIS A 115 -1.59 -1.73 20.62
C HIS A 115 -2.66 -2.26 19.67
N GLU A 116 -3.92 -2.21 20.08
CA GLU A 116 -5.06 -2.61 19.26
C GLU A 116 -4.89 -2.03 17.85
N ILE A 117 -4.56 -2.90 16.89
CA ILE A 117 -4.44 -2.50 15.48
C ILE A 117 -5.80 -1.92 15.11
N PRO A 118 -5.87 -0.69 14.57
CA PRO A 118 -7.14 -0.14 14.13
C PRO A 118 -7.83 -1.15 13.20
N LEU A 119 -9.11 -1.47 13.47
CA LEU A 119 -9.89 -2.46 12.69
C LEU A 119 -9.77 -2.27 11.18
N GLU A 120 -9.62 -1.02 10.78
CA GLU A 120 -9.43 -0.56 9.40
C GLU A 120 -8.18 -1.13 8.72
N LEU A 121 -7.12 -1.36 9.49
CA LEU A 121 -5.84 -1.87 9.04
C LEU A 121 -5.70 -3.38 9.24
N GLU A 122 -6.70 -4.04 9.84
CA GLU A 122 -6.67 -5.50 10.03
C GLU A 122 -6.57 -6.23 8.69
N GLY A 123 -5.67 -7.21 8.63
CA GLY A 123 -5.44 -8.00 7.43
C GLY A 123 -4.65 -7.28 6.33
N LEU A 124 -4.10 -6.09 6.59
CA LEU A 124 -3.20 -5.40 5.65
C LEU A 124 -1.72 -5.71 5.89
N PHE A 125 -1.30 -6.13 7.09
CA PHE A 125 0.12 -6.34 7.44
C PHE A 125 0.41 -7.78 7.83
#